data_AF-A0A6I1G0W7-F1
#
_entry.id   AF-A0A6I1G0W7-F1
#
_cell.length_a   1.000
_cell.length_b   1.000
_cell.length_c   1.000
_cell.angle_alpha   90.00
_cell.angle_beta   90.00
_cell.angle_gamma   90.00
#
_symmetry.space_group_name_H-M   'P 1'
#
loop_
_entity.id
_entity.type
_entity.pdbx_description
1 polymer ?
#
loop_
_entity_poly.entity_id
_entity_poly.type
_entity_poly.pdbx_seq_one_letter_code
_entity_poly.pdbx_strand_id
1 'polypeptide(L)'
;MRTPPMPHPHLIILRSVATVLLSAVIAQAGWASAMLGGAGDYLRQHQVGAWITLVVAIASAIAYLALRRSAGPVNVGLAVASAVAITVQFTLGELEIRAWHIFWGILIVGLTTSLTSWTYRHTLPEDVRAYPAPVTPEPRA
;
A
#
# COMPACT_ATOMS: atom_id res chain seq x y z
N MET A 1 -25.95 7.93 -20.33
CA MET A 1 -25.09 8.08 -19.13
C MET A 1 -23.72 8.53 -19.60
N ARG A 2 -23.15 9.62 -19.05
CA ARG A 2 -21.75 9.97 -19.31
C ARG A 2 -20.87 9.10 -18.42
N THR A 3 -19.92 8.38 -19.00
CA THR A 3 -18.90 7.69 -18.23
C THR A 3 -18.01 8.73 -17.54
N PRO A 4 -17.62 8.51 -16.26
CA PRO A 4 -16.67 9.41 -15.62
C PRO A 4 -15.35 9.45 -16.41
N PRO A 5 -14.64 10.59 -16.42
CA PRO A 5 -13.35 10.71 -17.09
C PRO A 5 -12.33 9.74 -16.47
N MET A 6 -11.41 9.25 -17.30
CA MET A 6 -10.35 8.35 -16.84
C MET A 6 -9.46 9.05 -15.80
N PRO A 7 -9.06 8.35 -14.71
CA PRO A 7 -8.12 8.91 -13.75
C PRO A 7 -6.80 9.28 -14.40
N HIS A 8 -6.14 10.32 -13.90
CA HIS A 8 -4.82 10.71 -14.35
C HIS A 8 -3.82 9.53 -14.26
N PRO A 9 -2.90 9.35 -15.23
CA PRO A 9 -1.98 8.20 -15.29
C PRO A 9 -1.19 7.96 -14.00
N HIS A 10 -0.76 9.03 -13.32
CA HIS A 10 -0.06 8.92 -12.02
C HIS A 10 -0.90 8.20 -10.95
N LEU A 11 -2.21 8.48 -10.89
CA LEU A 11 -3.09 7.81 -9.93
C LEU A 11 -3.29 6.35 -10.28
N ILE A 12 -3.34 6.01 -11.58
CA ILE A 12 -3.41 4.62 -12.03
C ILE A 12 -2.16 3.87 -11.55
N ILE A 13 -0.96 4.42 -11.80
CA ILE A 13 0.30 3.81 -11.36
C ILE A 13 0.33 3.61 -9.84
N LEU A 14 0.03 4.64 -9.06
CA LEU A 14 0.05 4.56 -7.59
C LEU A 14 -0.94 3.52 -7.07
N ARG A 15 -2.17 3.48 -7.62
CA ARG A 15 -3.20 2.49 -7.25
C ARG A 15 -2.77 1.07 -7.61
N SER A 16 -2.19 0.87 -8.79
CA SER A 16 -1.68 -0.43 -9.22
C SER A 16 -0.58 -0.92 -8.31
N VAL A 17 0.40 -0.07 -8.01
CA VAL A 17 1.53 -0.40 -7.13
C VAL A 17 1.07 -0.72 -5.71
N ALA A 18 0.19 0.08 -5.11
CA ALA A 18 -0.38 -0.23 -3.80
C ALA A 18 -1.15 -1.55 -3.77
N THR A 19 -1.92 -1.83 -4.84
CA THR A 19 -2.67 -3.08 -4.96
C THR A 19 -1.72 -4.27 -5.04
N VAL A 20 -0.68 -4.20 -5.86
CA VAL A 20 0.33 -5.27 -5.98
C VAL A 20 1.02 -5.53 -4.64
N LEU A 21 1.41 -4.47 -3.92
CA LEU A 21 2.00 -4.59 -2.59
C LEU A 21 1.03 -5.26 -1.59
N LEU A 22 -0.23 -4.80 -1.54
CA LEU A 22 -1.24 -5.39 -0.66
C LEU A 22 -1.48 -6.87 -1.02
N SER A 23 -1.59 -7.22 -2.30
CA SER A 23 -1.75 -8.60 -2.75
C SER A 23 -0.58 -9.49 -2.31
N ALA A 24 0.66 -9.00 -2.43
CA ALA A 24 1.85 -9.73 -1.98
C ALA A 24 1.82 -9.98 -0.46
N VAL A 25 1.46 -8.97 0.34
CA VAL A 25 1.34 -9.08 1.79
C VAL A 25 0.21 -10.03 2.21
N ILE A 26 -0.94 -10.00 1.53
CA ILE A 26 -2.04 -10.94 1.81
C ILE A 26 -1.65 -12.37 1.44
N ALA A 27 -0.94 -12.58 0.31
CA ALA A 27 -0.42 -13.90 -0.05
C ALA A 27 0.56 -14.43 1.01
N GLN A 28 1.46 -13.58 1.52
CA GLN A 28 2.36 -13.93 2.62
C GLN A 28 1.63 -14.35 3.89
N ALA A 29 0.62 -13.58 4.30
CA ALA A 29 -0.22 -13.94 5.44
C ALA A 29 -0.95 -15.28 5.23
N GLY A 30 -1.43 -15.54 4.01
CA GLY A 30 -2.07 -16.80 3.62
C GLY A 30 -1.13 -18.01 3.75
N TRP A 31 0.07 -17.93 3.18
CA TRP A 31 1.06 -19.01 3.28
C TRP A 31 1.53 -19.24 4.72
N ALA A 32 1.77 -18.17 5.48
CA ALA A 32 2.10 -18.27 6.90
C ALA A 32 0.99 -18.96 7.70
N SER A 33 -0.28 -18.60 7.45
CA SER A 33 -1.43 -19.22 8.12
C SER A 33 -1.56 -20.70 7.76
N ALA A 34 -1.35 -21.08 6.50
CA ALA A 34 -1.38 -22.46 6.05
C ALA A 34 -0.30 -23.31 6.75
N MET A 35 0.92 -22.79 6.88
CA MET A 35 1.99 -23.45 7.63
C MET A 35 1.65 -23.62 9.12
N LEU A 36 1.11 -22.59 9.76
CA LEU A 36 0.66 -22.66 11.15
C LEU A 36 -0.48 -23.68 11.34
N GLY A 37 -1.28 -23.90 10.30
CA GLY A 37 -2.31 -24.95 10.24
C GLY A 37 -1.80 -26.35 9.91
N GLY A 38 -0.48 -26.55 9.80
CA GLY A 38 0.15 -27.87 9.59
C GLY A 38 0.50 -28.22 8.13
N ALA A 39 0.21 -27.34 7.16
CA ALA A 39 0.61 -27.54 5.76
C ALA A 39 2.05 -27.07 5.54
N GLY A 40 3.01 -27.89 5.99
CA GLY A 40 4.45 -27.58 5.95
C GLY A 40 5.01 -27.25 4.56
N ASP A 41 4.38 -27.76 3.50
CA ASP A 41 4.78 -27.52 2.11
C ASP A 41 4.76 -26.04 1.71
N TYR A 42 4.02 -25.18 2.43
CA TYR A 42 3.94 -23.74 2.15
C TYR A 42 5.15 -22.93 2.65
N LEU A 43 6.10 -23.55 3.37
CA LEU A 43 7.32 -22.90 3.86
C LEU A 43 8.13 -22.30 2.72
N ARG A 44 8.29 -23.04 1.62
CA ARG A 44 9.08 -22.59 0.46
C ARG A 44 8.43 -21.37 -0.21
N GLN A 45 7.11 -21.37 -0.34
CA GLN A 45 6.32 -20.28 -0.94
C GLN A 45 6.40 -19.05 -0.05
N HIS A 46 6.31 -19.23 1.27
CA HIS A 46 6.51 -18.16 2.24
C HIS A 46 7.89 -17.52 2.10
N GLN A 47 8.97 -18.33 2.07
CA GLN A 47 10.35 -17.85 1.92
C GLN A 47 10.61 -17.13 0.58
N VAL A 48 10.24 -17.75 -0.55
CA VAL A 48 10.41 -17.12 -1.87
C VAL A 48 9.57 -15.85 -1.96
N GLY A 49 8.34 -15.90 -1.46
CA GLY A 49 7.46 -14.76 -1.44
C GLY A 49 7.92 -13.63 -0.53
N ALA A 50 8.74 -13.90 0.50
CA ALA A 50 9.31 -12.86 1.36
C ALA A 50 10.26 -11.97 0.56
N TRP A 51 11.14 -12.56 -0.26
CA TRP A 51 12.00 -11.82 -1.20
C TRP A 51 11.19 -11.02 -2.22
N ILE A 52 10.16 -11.63 -2.82
CA ILE A 52 9.28 -10.94 -3.78
C ILE A 52 8.59 -9.75 -3.11
N THR A 53 8.04 -9.94 -1.91
CA THR A 53 7.34 -8.89 -1.15
C THR A 53 8.28 -7.75 -0.78
N LEU A 54 9.53 -8.06 -0.39
CA LEU A 54 10.55 -7.06 -0.12
C LEU A 54 10.87 -6.21 -1.35
N VAL A 55 11.11 -6.84 -2.50
CA VAL A 55 11.37 -6.14 -3.77
C VAL A 55 10.18 -5.26 -4.17
N VAL A 56 8.96 -5.80 -4.08
CA VAL A 56 7.72 -5.05 -4.37
C VAL A 56 7.57 -3.86 -3.43
N ALA A 57 7.88 -4.01 -2.14
CA ALA A 57 7.78 -2.93 -1.17
C ALA A 57 8.77 -1.79 -1.46
N ILE A 58 10.01 -2.13 -1.79
CA ILE A 58 11.05 -1.16 -2.17
C ILE A 58 10.64 -0.44 -3.47
N ALA A 59 10.25 -1.19 -4.50
CA ALA A 59 9.77 -0.62 -5.76
C ALA A 59 8.55 0.29 -5.55
N SER A 60 7.66 -0.08 -4.63
CA SER A 60 6.52 0.75 -4.25
C SER A 60 6.96 2.06 -3.62
N ALA A 61 7.83 2.03 -2.62
CA ALA A 61 8.36 3.26 -2.01
C ALA A 61 9.04 4.17 -3.04
N ILE A 62 9.82 3.61 -3.97
CA ILE A 62 10.45 4.37 -5.07
C ILE A 62 9.39 5.02 -5.96
N ALA A 63 8.34 4.30 -6.37
CA ALA A 63 7.27 4.85 -7.20
C ALA A 63 6.54 6.03 -6.51
N TYR A 64 6.24 5.90 -5.21
CA TYR A 64 5.62 6.98 -4.43
C TYR A 64 6.54 8.18 -4.27
N LEU A 65 7.85 7.97 -4.06
CA LEU A 65 8.83 9.07 -3.97
C LEU A 65 9.03 9.79 -5.31
N ALA A 66 9.07 9.04 -6.41
CA ALA A 66 9.17 9.58 -7.76
C ALA A 66 7.93 10.43 -8.10
N LEU A 67 6.74 9.97 -7.72
CA LEU A 67 5.46 10.66 -7.93
C LEU A 67 4.99 11.46 -6.70
N ARG A 68 5.90 11.85 -5.79
CA ARG A 68 5.54 12.46 -4.48
C ARG A 68 4.64 13.70 -4.58
N ARG A 69 4.77 14.48 -5.65
CA ARG A 69 3.93 15.66 -5.90
C ARG A 69 2.47 15.29 -6.19
N SER A 70 2.25 14.14 -6.84
CA SER A 70 0.93 13.60 -7.14
C SER A 70 0.41 12.67 -6.05
N ALA A 71 1.28 12.06 -5.25
CA ALA A 71 0.89 11.14 -4.17
C ALA A 71 0.51 11.87 -2.86
N GLY A 72 1.15 13.01 -2.59
CA GLY A 72 1.01 13.73 -1.33
C GLY A 72 1.82 13.09 -0.18
N PRO A 73 2.08 13.86 0.90
CA PRO A 73 3.01 13.46 1.96
C PRO A 73 2.54 12.23 2.76
N VAL A 74 1.23 12.10 2.99
CA VAL A 74 0.66 10.97 3.76
C VAL A 74 0.94 9.64 3.06
N ASN A 75 0.63 9.56 1.76
CA ASN A 75 0.84 8.36 0.96
C ASN A 75 2.32 8.01 0.82
N VAL A 76 3.18 9.01 0.63
CA VAL A 76 4.65 8.81 0.61
C VAL A 76 5.13 8.25 1.95
N GLY A 77 4.67 8.83 3.05
CA GLY A 77 5.00 8.35 4.40
C GLY A 77 4.56 6.90 4.63
N LEU A 78 3.33 6.56 4.24
CA LEU A 78 2.80 5.19 4.34
C LEU A 78 3.58 4.20 3.47
N ALA A 79 3.98 4.58 2.24
CA ALA A 79 4.75 3.72 1.35
C ALA A 79 6.16 3.46 1.88
N VAL A 80 6.85 4.50 2.37
CA VAL A 80 8.19 4.38 2.97
C VAL A 80 8.11 3.57 4.28
N ALA A 81 7.13 3.85 5.14
CA ALA A 81 6.92 3.09 6.37
C ALA A 81 6.64 1.60 6.07
N SER A 82 5.86 1.30 5.03
CA SER A 82 5.61 -0.08 4.59
C SER A 82 6.89 -0.78 4.16
N ALA A 83 7.74 -0.12 3.36
CA ALA A 83 9.03 -0.70 2.93
C ALA A 83 9.98 -0.95 4.10
N VAL A 84 10.06 -0.02 5.06
CA VAL A 84 10.86 -0.20 6.28
C VAL A 84 10.30 -1.37 7.12
N ALA A 85 9.00 -1.39 7.36
CA ALA A 85 8.36 -2.43 8.17
C ALA A 85 8.52 -3.83 7.54
N ILE A 86 8.41 -3.95 6.21
CA ILE A 86 8.61 -5.21 5.49
C ILE A 86 10.08 -5.64 5.52
N THR A 87 11.03 -4.69 5.44
CA THR A 87 12.46 -5.01 5.66
C THR A 87 12.69 -5.56 7.06
N VAL A 88 12.11 -4.95 8.09
CA VAL A 88 12.18 -5.47 9.47
C VAL A 88 11.55 -6.86 9.57
N GLN A 89 10.40 -7.09 8.94
CA GLN A 89 9.74 -8.40 8.92
C GLN A 89 10.60 -9.48 8.29
N PHE A 90 11.25 -9.15 7.17
CA PHE A 90 12.17 -10.04 6.48
C PHE A 90 13.33 -10.43 7.42
N THR A 91 13.98 -9.45 8.05
CA THR A 91 15.06 -9.69 9.02
C THR A 91 14.60 -10.53 10.22
N LEU A 92 13.41 -10.27 10.77
CA LEU A 92 12.85 -11.09 11.86
C LEU A 92 12.66 -12.55 11.44
N GLY A 93 12.31 -12.79 10.16
CA GLY A 93 12.18 -14.12 9.58
C GLY A 93 13.53 -14.83 9.47
N GLU A 94 14.55 -14.15 8.95
CA GLU A 94 15.92 -14.68 8.82
C GLU A 94 16.57 -14.95 10.19
N LEU A 95 16.25 -14.15 11.21
CA LEU A 95 16.73 -14.34 12.59
C LEU A 95 15.87 -15.34 13.40
N GLU A 96 14.85 -15.94 12.79
CA GLU A 96 13.93 -16.90 13.42
C GLU A 96 13.22 -16.37 14.70
N ILE A 97 13.04 -15.06 14.82
CA ILE A 97 12.38 -14.42 15.99
C ILE A 97 10.86 -14.48 15.82
N ARG A 98 10.30 -15.68 16.00
CA ARG A 98 8.94 -16.04 15.58
C ARG A 98 7.82 -15.18 16.16
N ALA A 99 7.82 -14.91 17.47
CA ALA A 99 6.72 -14.19 18.11
C ALA A 99 6.57 -12.76 17.56
N TRP A 100 7.70 -12.04 17.48
CA TRP A 100 7.74 -10.70 16.88
C TRP A 100 7.43 -10.74 15.39
N HIS A 101 7.94 -11.74 14.66
CA HIS A 101 7.64 -11.91 13.25
C HIS A 101 6.13 -12.07 13.00
N ILE A 102 5.43 -12.90 13.78
CA ILE A 102 3.97 -13.09 13.62
C ILE A 102 3.22 -11.79 13.93
N PHE A 103 3.51 -11.17 15.07
CA PHE A 103 2.83 -9.95 15.49
C PHE A 103 3.04 -8.80 14.50
N TRP A 104 4.29 -8.58 14.09
CA TRP A 104 4.67 -7.52 13.15
C TRP A 104 4.07 -7.74 11.76
N GLY A 105 3.97 -8.99 11.31
CA GLY A 105 3.28 -9.35 10.07
C GLY A 105 1.82 -8.88 10.03
N ILE A 106 1.09 -8.98 11.14
CA ILE A 106 -0.31 -8.51 11.24
C ILE A 106 -0.37 -6.97 11.12
N LEU A 107 0.56 -6.25 11.76
CA LEU A 107 0.62 -4.79 11.65
C LEU A 107 0.90 -4.33 10.22
N ILE A 108 1.75 -5.05 9.48
CA ILE A 108 2.04 -4.77 8.07
C ILE A 108 0.80 -4.92 7.19
N VAL A 109 -0.07 -5.91 7.46
CA VAL A 109 -1.36 -6.04 6.74
C VAL A 109 -2.20 -4.78 6.94
N GLY A 110 -2.31 -4.28 8.18
CA GLY A 110 -3.05 -3.04 8.48
C GLY A 110 -2.43 -1.80 7.84
N LEU A 111 -1.10 -1.70 7.84
CA LEU A 111 -0.36 -0.58 7.25
C LEU A 111 -0.52 -0.54 5.72
N THR A 112 -0.35 -1.68 5.05
CA THR A 112 -0.50 -1.76 3.58
C THR A 112 -1.95 -1.61 3.15
N THR A 113 -2.92 -2.09 3.94
CA THR A 113 -4.34 -1.79 3.73
C THR A 113 -4.60 -0.28 3.83
N SER A 114 -4.00 0.39 4.82
CA SER A 114 -4.12 1.83 5.01
C SER A 114 -3.52 2.60 3.83
N LEU A 115 -2.33 2.23 3.35
CA LEU A 115 -1.71 2.79 2.15
C LEU A 115 -2.64 2.67 0.93
N THR A 116 -3.16 1.47 0.67
CA THR A 116 -4.07 1.22 -0.46
C THR A 116 -5.34 2.05 -0.32
N SER A 117 -5.97 2.04 0.86
CA SER A 117 -7.20 2.79 1.11
C SER A 117 -7.01 4.31 0.93
N TRP A 118 -5.92 4.86 1.47
CA TRP A 118 -5.58 6.27 1.28
C TRP A 118 -5.25 6.63 -0.16
N THR A 119 -4.53 5.75 -0.88
CA THR A 119 -4.19 5.96 -2.29
C THR A 119 -5.42 5.99 -3.18
N TYR A 120 -6.39 5.10 -2.94
CA TYR A 120 -7.63 5.07 -3.72
C TYR A 120 -8.50 6.31 -3.47
N ARG A 121 -8.51 6.84 -2.24
CA ARG A 121 -9.21 8.08 -1.87
C ARG A 121 -8.48 9.36 -2.25
N HIS A 122 -7.24 9.27 -2.73
CA HIS A 122 -6.43 10.45 -3.07
C HIS A 122 -6.92 11.09 -4.38
N THR A 123 -7.03 12.42 -4.37
CA THR A 123 -7.31 13.27 -5.53
C THR A 123 -6.07 14.11 -5.86
N LEU A 124 -5.90 14.51 -7.12
CA LEU A 124 -4.76 15.33 -7.47
C LEU A 124 -4.92 16.76 -6.93
N PRO A 125 -3.81 17.46 -6.62
CA PRO A 125 -3.88 18.85 -6.15
C PRO A 125 -4.62 19.81 -7.09
N GLU A 126 -4.61 19.53 -8.40
CA GLU A 126 -5.27 20.34 -9.42
C GLU A 126 -6.79 20.16 -9.41
N ASP A 127 -7.29 18.96 -9.09
CA ASP A 127 -8.73 18.67 -8.99
C ASP A 127 -9.40 19.46 -7.86
N VAL A 128 -8.65 19.76 -6.78
CA VAL A 128 -9.14 20.56 -5.64
C VAL A 128 -9.30 22.03 -6.01
N ARG A 129 -8.48 22.56 -6.92
CA ARG A 129 -8.54 23.98 -7.35
C ARG A 129 -9.62 24.25 -8.39
N ALA A 130 -10.11 23.22 -9.08
CA ALA A 130 -11.12 23.35 -10.12
C ALA A 130 -12.56 23.45 -9.57
N TYR A 131 -12.79 23.30 -8.26
CA TYR A 131 -14.11 23.50 -7.67
C TYR A 131 -14.37 25.01 -7.49
N PRO A 132 -15.30 25.64 -8.23
CA PRO A 132 -15.63 27.04 -8.01
C PRO A 132 -16.19 27.21 -6.59
N ALA A 133 -15.84 28.32 -5.94
CA ALA A 133 -16.39 28.67 -4.62
C ALA A 133 -17.93 28.60 -4.66
N PRO A 134 -18.59 28.16 -3.56
CA PRO A 134 -20.04 28.17 -3.49
C PRO A 134 -20.55 29.56 -3.86
N VAL A 135 -21.43 29.63 -4.86
CA VAL A 135 -22.12 30.88 -5.21
C VAL A 135 -22.96 31.25 -3.99
N THR A 136 -22.53 32.24 -3.23
CA THR A 136 -23.35 32.82 -2.16
C THR A 136 -24.58 33.44 -2.82
N PRO A 137 -25.80 33.00 -2.50
CA PRO A 137 -26.99 33.63 -3.06
C PRO A 137 -27.03 35.10 -2.64
N GLU A 138 -27.21 36.00 -3.60
CA GLU A 138 -27.44 37.42 -3.30
C GLU A 138 -28.69 37.56 -2.41
N PRO A 139 -28.65 38.45 -1.39
CA PRO A 139 -29.83 38.75 -0.60
C PRO A 139 -30.90 39.34 -1.53
N ARG A 140 -32.07 38.69 -1.58
CA ARG A 140 -33.23 39.25 -2.28
C ARG A 140 -33.68 40.50 -1.52
N ALA A 141 -33.61 41.65 -2.21
CA ALA A 141 -34.17 42.92 -1.76
C ALA A 141 -35.70 42.91 -1.81
#